data_AF-A0A0F2NN31-F1
#
_entry.id   AF-A0A0F2NN31-F1
#
_cell.length_a   1.000
_cell.length_b   1.000
_cell.length_c   1.000
_cell.angle_alpha   90.00
_cell.angle_beta   90.00
_cell.angle_gamma   90.00
#
_symmetry.space_group_name_H-M   'P 1'
#
loop_
_entity.id
_entity.type
_entity.pdbx_description
1 polymer ?
#
loop_
_entity_poly.entity_id
_entity_poly.type
_entity_poly.pdbx_seq_one_letter_code
_entity_poly.pdbx_strand_id
1 'polypeptide(L)'
;MGGNMTLQEQVQGELRVSMKAKDSDRTGAIRILIGEFGRQTEKVLTDEQVIAIIKKLIKSERELLAAQGKEGSPFLTIMEEYLPKAASEEEIRAWIAANIDFSSFANRMQAMRPIMNHFGSAADGKVVKKILESFA
;
A
#
# COMPACT_ATOMS: atom_id res chain seq x y z
N MET A 1 10.79 7.78 -26.01
CA MET A 1 9.64 7.88 -25.09
C MET A 1 9.97 6.98 -23.90
N GLY A 2 10.53 7.55 -22.82
CA GLY A 2 10.80 6.78 -21.61
C GLY A 2 9.47 6.53 -20.93
N GLY A 3 8.92 5.32 -21.05
CA GLY A 3 7.78 4.92 -20.25
C GLY A 3 8.16 5.06 -18.76
N ASN A 4 7.24 5.58 -17.95
CA ASN A 4 7.41 5.52 -16.50
C ASN A 4 7.72 4.07 -16.12
N MET A 5 8.81 3.88 -15.38
CA MET A 5 9.19 2.57 -14.83
C MET A 5 8.05 2.06 -13.96
N THR A 6 7.62 0.82 -14.16
CA THR A 6 6.60 0.19 -13.31
C THR A 6 7.17 -0.09 -11.92
N LEU A 7 6.32 -0.24 -10.91
CA LEU A 7 6.75 -0.55 -9.55
C LEU A 7 7.47 -1.91 -9.48
N GLN A 8 7.05 -2.89 -10.28
CA GLN A 8 7.73 -4.18 -10.39
C GLN A 8 9.17 -4.03 -10.92
N GLU A 9 9.36 -3.25 -11.98
CA GLU A 9 10.69 -2.98 -12.56
C GLU A 9 11.58 -2.18 -11.60
N GLN A 10 10.99 -1.22 -10.88
CA GLN A 10 11.69 -0.46 -9.84
C GLN A 10 12.24 -1.40 -8.76
N VAL A 11 11.39 -2.27 -8.19
CA VAL A 11 11.81 -3.24 -7.16
C VAL A 11 12.92 -4.17 -7.68
N GLN A 12 12.82 -4.63 -8.92
CA GLN A 12 13.84 -5.49 -9.53
C GLN A 12 15.17 -4.75 -9.76
N GLY A 13 15.12 -3.47 -10.14
CA GLY A 13 16.30 -2.61 -10.29
C GLY A 13 17.01 -2.37 -8.95
N GLU A 14 16.24 -2.08 -7.91
CA GLU A 14 16.73 -1.81 -6.55
C GLU A 14 17.49 -2.99 -5.93
N LEU A 15 17.19 -4.23 -6.33
CA LEU A 15 17.97 -5.40 -5.87
C LEU A 15 19.46 -5.26 -6.17
N ARG A 16 19.82 -4.78 -7.37
CA ARG A 16 21.23 -4.61 -7.75
C ARG A 16 21.87 -3.47 -6.95
N VAL A 17 21.11 -2.42 -6.71
CA VAL A 17 21.54 -1.25 -5.93
C VAL A 17 21.83 -1.67 -4.48
N SER A 18 20.91 -2.38 -3.83
CA SER A 18 21.06 -2.86 -2.45
C SER A 18 22.24 -3.81 -2.30
N MET A 19 22.45 -4.71 -3.27
CA MET A 19 23.59 -5.64 -3.28
C MET A 19 24.93 -4.89 -3.39
N LYS A 20 25.02 -3.87 -4.24
CA LYS A 20 26.23 -3.05 -4.39
C LYS A 20 26.50 -2.22 -3.14
N ALA A 21 25.45 -1.69 -2.52
CA ALA A 21 25.52 -0.95 -1.26
C ALA A 21 25.83 -1.86 -0.05
N LYS A 22 25.80 -3.18 -0.21
CA LYS A 22 25.92 -4.18 0.87
C LYS A 22 24.87 -4.01 1.97
N ASP A 23 23.69 -3.51 1.60
CA ASP A 23 22.53 -3.43 2.49
C ASP A 23 21.85 -4.80 2.55
N SER A 24 22.21 -5.60 3.55
CA SER A 24 21.74 -6.98 3.70
C SER A 24 20.24 -7.06 3.97
N ASP A 25 19.71 -6.12 4.77
CA ASP A 25 18.30 -6.11 5.16
C ASP A 25 17.42 -5.79 3.95
N ARG A 26 17.77 -4.73 3.19
CA ARG A 26 17.07 -4.38 1.95
C ARG A 26 17.19 -5.47 0.90
N THR A 27 18.37 -6.06 0.75
CA THR A 27 18.58 -7.17 -0.21
C THR A 27 17.69 -8.36 0.14
N GLY A 28 17.60 -8.73 1.43
CA GLY A 28 16.72 -9.80 1.90
C GLY A 28 15.25 -9.50 1.63
N ALA A 29 14.81 -8.30 2.00
CA ALA A 29 13.44 -7.85 1.84
C ALA A 29 12.99 -7.81 0.37
N ILE A 30 13.82 -7.25 -0.52
CA ILE A 30 13.55 -7.21 -1.97
C ILE A 30 13.48 -8.62 -2.57
N ARG A 31 14.36 -9.55 -2.16
CA ARG A 31 14.34 -10.93 -2.65
C ARG A 31 13.05 -11.67 -2.26
N ILE A 32 12.56 -11.45 -1.04
CA ILE A 32 11.26 -12.00 -0.61
C ILE A 32 10.15 -11.46 -1.50
N LEU A 33 10.12 -10.14 -1.73
CA LEU A 33 9.11 -9.49 -2.56
C LEU A 33 9.14 -9.99 -4.02
N ILE A 34 10.33 -10.09 -4.64
CA ILE A 34 10.50 -10.68 -5.97
C ILE A 34 10.05 -12.15 -6.00
N GLY A 35 10.30 -12.90 -4.93
CA GLY A 35 9.79 -14.26 -4.78
C GLY A 35 8.27 -14.34 -4.80
N GLU A 36 7.57 -13.39 -4.17
CA GLU A 36 6.11 -13.29 -4.25
C GLU A 36 5.60 -12.94 -5.65
N PHE A 37 6.32 -12.10 -6.40
CA PHE A 37 6.00 -11.83 -7.80
C PHE A 37 6.09 -13.10 -8.64
N GLY A 38 7.14 -13.90 -8.43
CA GLY A 38 7.34 -15.18 -9.13
C GLY A 38 6.26 -16.24 -8.85
N ARG A 39 5.52 -16.12 -7.75
CA ARG A 39 4.39 -16.98 -7.38
C ARG A 39 3.08 -16.62 -8.10
N GLN A 40 3.00 -15.45 -8.71
CA GLN A 40 1.81 -15.05 -9.46
C GLN A 40 1.72 -15.81 -10.78
N THR A 41 0.50 -15.98 -11.27
CA THR A 41 0.25 -16.58 -12.59
C THR A 41 0.78 -15.68 -13.72
N GLU A 42 0.66 -14.37 -13.54
CA GLU A 42 1.15 -13.34 -14.46
C GLU A 42 2.63 -13.04 -14.20
N LYS A 43 3.39 -12.80 -15.28
CA LYS A 43 4.82 -12.44 -15.18
C LYS A 43 5.06 -10.94 -15.05
N VAL A 44 4.17 -10.17 -15.65
CA VAL A 44 4.14 -8.71 -15.57
C VAL A 44 2.92 -8.36 -14.74
N LEU A 45 3.16 -7.75 -13.59
CA LEU A 45 2.15 -7.35 -12.63
C LEU A 45 1.83 -5.87 -12.82
N THR A 46 0.58 -5.49 -12.62
CA THR A 46 0.20 -4.09 -12.48
C THR A 46 0.70 -3.54 -11.16
N ASP A 47 0.86 -2.22 -11.06
CA ASP A 47 1.29 -1.57 -9.81
C ASP A 47 0.30 -1.87 -8.67
N GLU A 48 -0.99 -2.00 -8.94
CA GLU A 48 -2.00 -2.38 -7.96
C GLU A 48 -1.77 -3.80 -7.41
N GLN A 49 -1.41 -4.75 -8.27
CA GLN A 49 -1.09 -6.12 -7.85
C GLN A 49 0.18 -6.15 -7.00
N VAL A 50 1.21 -5.39 -7.39
CA VAL A 50 2.45 -5.26 -6.61
C VAL A 50 2.16 -4.66 -5.24
N ILE A 51 1.38 -3.57 -5.18
CA ILE A 51 0.96 -2.94 -3.93
C ILE A 51 0.15 -3.91 -3.06
N ALA A 52 -0.74 -4.70 -3.64
CA ALA A 52 -1.51 -5.70 -2.90
C ALA A 52 -0.61 -6.77 -2.26
N ILE A 53 0.42 -7.22 -2.97
CA ILE A 53 1.42 -8.16 -2.44
C ILE A 53 2.20 -7.53 -1.29
N ILE A 54 2.69 -6.29 -1.45
CA ILE A 54 3.41 -5.55 -0.41
C ILE A 54 2.55 -5.40 0.84
N LYS A 55 1.28 -4.97 0.70
CA LYS A 55 0.33 -4.85 1.82
C LYS A 55 0.10 -6.17 2.54
N LYS A 56 0.05 -7.30 1.81
CA LYS A 56 -0.07 -8.63 2.40
C LYS A 56 1.18 -8.99 3.22
N LEU A 57 2.38 -8.73 2.70
CA LEU A 57 3.63 -8.97 3.41
C LEU A 57 3.75 -8.11 4.69
N ILE A 58 3.43 -6.81 4.59
CA ILE A 58 3.38 -5.89 5.74
C ILE A 58 2.42 -6.42 6.81
N LYS A 59 1.23 -6.87 6.42
CA LYS A 59 0.26 -7.44 7.35
C LYS A 59 0.82 -8.68 8.07
N SER A 60 1.39 -9.62 7.32
CA SER A 60 1.98 -10.85 7.89
C SER A 60 3.16 -10.55 8.82
N GLU A 61 4.02 -9.60 8.47
CA GLU A 61 5.13 -9.18 9.32
C GLU A 61 4.62 -8.54 10.62
N ARG A 62 3.62 -7.66 10.55
CA ARG A 62 3.00 -7.05 11.75
C ARG A 62 2.37 -8.09 12.67
N GLU A 63 1.70 -9.10 12.12
CA GLU A 63 1.14 -10.22 12.89
C GLU A 63 2.24 -11.03 13.60
N LEU A 64 3.36 -11.30 12.91
CA LEU A 64 4.53 -11.97 13.48
C LEU A 64 5.18 -11.14 14.59
N LEU A 65 5.38 -9.84 14.36
CA LEU A 65 5.97 -8.93 15.34
C LEU A 65 5.11 -8.81 16.60
N ALA A 66 3.79 -8.67 16.44
CA ALA A 66 2.86 -8.63 17.56
C ALA A 66 2.92 -9.92 18.40
N ALA A 67 2.99 -11.09 17.76
CA ALA A 67 3.17 -12.36 18.47
C ALA A 67 4.50 -12.47 19.24
N GLN A 68 5.51 -11.69 18.84
CA GLN A 68 6.80 -11.58 19.52
C GLN A 68 6.87 -10.42 20.53
N GLY A 69 5.80 -9.63 20.70
CA GLY A 69 5.81 -8.42 21.54
C GLY A 69 6.71 -7.31 20.98
N LYS A 70 6.85 -7.22 19.65
CA LYS A 70 7.62 -6.20 18.94
C LYS A 70 6.70 -5.34 18.07
N GLU A 71 7.15 -4.12 17.78
CA GLU A 71 6.37 -3.16 16.98
C GLU A 71 6.94 -2.90 15.58
N GLY A 72 8.20 -3.27 15.31
CA GLY A 72 8.84 -2.96 14.04
C GLY A 72 9.99 -3.89 13.64
N SER A 73 10.31 -3.86 12.36
CA SER A 73 11.46 -4.53 11.76
C SER A 73 12.00 -3.73 10.57
N PRO A 74 13.26 -3.94 10.17
CA PRO A 74 13.79 -3.38 8.92
C PRO A 74 12.93 -3.78 7.71
N PHE A 75 12.46 -5.02 7.66
CA PHE A 75 11.59 -5.51 6.58
C PHE A 75 10.31 -4.66 6.46
N LEU A 76 9.65 -4.38 7.59
CA LEU A 76 8.44 -3.57 7.60
C LEU A 76 8.70 -2.17 7.02
N THR A 77 9.77 -1.52 7.47
CA THR A 77 10.16 -0.18 7.02
C THR A 77 10.45 -0.17 5.52
N ILE A 78 11.24 -1.14 5.04
CA ILE A 78 11.61 -1.25 3.62
C ILE A 78 10.39 -1.51 2.74
N MET A 79 9.44 -2.35 3.17
CA MET A 79 8.21 -2.61 2.41
C MET A 79 7.32 -1.36 2.32
N GLU A 80 7.24 -0.56 3.39
CA GLU A 80 6.43 0.66 3.42
C GLU A 80 6.94 1.75 2.46
N GLU A 81 8.25 1.79 2.16
CA GLU A 81 8.84 2.71 1.17
C GLU A 81 8.31 2.51 -0.26
N TYR A 82 7.83 1.31 -0.60
CA TYR A 82 7.27 1.00 -1.91
C TYR A 82 5.78 1.28 -2.03
N LEU A 83 5.12 1.69 -0.95
CA LEU A 83 3.72 2.08 -0.97
C LEU A 83 3.57 3.58 -1.23
N PRO A 84 2.50 4.01 -1.92
CA PRO A 84 2.13 5.42 -1.94
C PRO A 84 1.96 5.91 -0.51
N LYS A 85 2.41 7.14 -0.26
CA LYS A 85 2.22 7.81 1.02
C LYS A 85 0.74 7.72 1.40
N ALA A 86 0.45 7.10 2.54
CA ALA A 86 -0.91 6.96 3.02
C ALA A 86 -1.52 8.34 3.26
N ALA A 87 -2.74 8.53 2.78
CA ALA A 87 -3.51 9.72 3.08
C ALA A 87 -3.89 9.73 4.56
N SER A 88 -3.73 10.87 5.22
CA SER A 88 -4.12 11.02 6.63
C SER A 88 -5.64 11.00 6.79
N GLU A 89 -6.14 10.72 8.01
CA GLU A 89 -7.58 10.79 8.26
C GLU A 89 -8.13 12.20 7.97
N GLU A 90 -7.36 13.24 8.26
CA GLU A 90 -7.69 14.64 8.00
C GLU A 90 -7.75 14.96 6.50
N GLU A 91 -6.78 14.47 5.72
CA GLU A 91 -6.77 14.64 4.25
C GLU A 91 -8.00 13.96 3.63
N ILE A 92 -8.34 12.75 4.09
CA ILE A 92 -9.53 12.02 3.64
C ILE A 92 -10.80 12.77 4.04
N ARG A 93 -10.91 13.24 5.29
CA ARG A 93 -12.07 14.02 5.78
C ARG A 93 -12.27 15.31 5.01
N ALA A 94 -11.20 16.07 4.78
CA ALA A 94 -11.24 17.32 4.05
C ALA A 94 -11.71 17.10 2.61
N TRP A 95 -11.20 16.06 1.95
CA TRP A 95 -11.62 15.72 0.60
C TRP A 95 -13.10 15.30 0.55
N ILE A 96 -13.55 14.46 1.49
CA ILE A 96 -14.96 14.05 1.58
C ILE A 96 -15.86 15.28 1.73
N ALA A 97 -15.56 16.17 2.68
CA ALA A 97 -16.37 17.36 2.94
C ALA A 97 -16.46 18.30 1.72
N ALA A 98 -15.42 18.34 0.89
CA ALA A 98 -15.37 19.19 -0.30
C ALA A 98 -15.99 18.54 -1.56
N ASN A 99 -16.06 17.21 -1.64
CA ASN A 99 -16.36 16.50 -2.90
C ASN A 99 -17.55 15.53 -2.83
N ILE A 100 -18.03 15.20 -1.63
CA ILE A 100 -19.12 14.24 -1.43
C ILE A 100 -20.35 14.96 -0.93
N ASP A 101 -21.41 14.98 -1.75
CA ASP A 101 -22.76 15.32 -1.31
C ASP A 101 -23.45 14.06 -0.79
N PHE A 102 -23.59 13.94 0.52
CA PHE A 102 -24.23 12.77 1.12
C PHE A 102 -25.72 12.63 0.77
N SER A 103 -26.39 13.72 0.37
CA SER A 103 -27.82 13.67 -0.01
C SER A 103 -28.05 12.93 -1.33
N SER A 104 -27.02 12.78 -2.17
CA SER A 104 -27.11 12.01 -3.42
C SER A 104 -27.05 10.49 -3.21
N PHE A 105 -26.89 10.02 -1.96
CA PHE A 105 -26.76 8.62 -1.64
C PHE A 105 -27.88 8.13 -0.73
N ALA A 106 -28.36 6.91 -0.96
CA ALA A 106 -29.35 6.28 -0.08
C ALA A 106 -28.75 5.91 1.30
N ASN A 107 -27.44 5.70 1.35
CA ASN A 107 -26.68 5.58 2.58
C ASN A 107 -25.25 6.09 2.37
N ARG A 108 -24.62 6.61 3.44
CA ARG A 108 -23.27 7.20 3.38
C ARG A 108 -22.19 6.22 2.94
N MET A 109 -22.38 4.92 3.19
CA MET A 109 -21.42 3.89 2.79
C MET A 109 -21.29 3.77 1.26
N GLN A 110 -22.27 4.24 0.49
CA GLN A 110 -22.16 4.31 -0.98
C GLN A 110 -21.09 5.31 -1.45
N ALA A 111 -20.72 6.30 -0.62
CA ALA A 111 -19.61 7.21 -0.90
C ALA A 111 -18.24 6.52 -0.84
N MET A 112 -18.14 5.29 -0.33
CA MET A 112 -16.90 4.51 -0.32
C MET A 112 -16.26 4.42 -1.71
N ARG A 113 -17.06 4.14 -2.74
CA ARG A 113 -16.55 3.95 -4.11
C ARG A 113 -15.84 5.19 -4.66
N PRO A 114 -16.45 6.39 -4.70
CA PRO A 114 -15.75 7.58 -5.18
C PRO A 114 -14.52 7.95 -4.34
N ILE A 115 -14.56 7.75 -3.01
CA ILE A 115 -13.41 8.01 -2.13
C ILE A 115 -12.25 7.08 -2.46
N MET A 116 -12.52 5.77 -2.54
CA MET A 116 -11.50 4.78 -2.88
C MET A 116 -10.99 4.95 -4.32
N ASN A 117 -11.81 5.43 -5.25
CA ASN A 117 -11.35 5.78 -6.60
C ASN A 117 -10.40 6.98 -6.60
N HIS A 118 -10.61 7.97 -5.71
CA HIS A 118 -9.75 9.14 -5.62
C HIS A 118 -8.41 8.82 -4.96
N PHE A 119 -8.43 8.20 -3.78
CA PHE A 119 -7.20 7.90 -3.02
C PHE A 119 -6.52 6.60 -3.45
N GLY A 120 -7.22 5.72 -4.14
CA GLY A 120 -6.69 4.43 -4.59
C GLY A 120 -6.07 3.64 -3.44
N SER A 121 -4.83 3.21 -3.63
CA SER A 121 -4.06 2.46 -2.64
C SER A 121 -3.52 3.29 -1.48
N ALA A 122 -3.58 4.63 -1.54
CA ALA A 122 -3.16 5.52 -0.47
C ALA A 122 -4.18 5.59 0.69
N ALA A 123 -5.42 5.14 0.49
CA ALA A 123 -6.42 5.03 1.55
C ALA A 123 -6.59 3.58 2.02
N ASP A 124 -6.79 3.40 3.32
CA ASP A 124 -7.25 2.15 3.90
C ASP A 124 -8.78 2.16 4.01
N GLY A 125 -9.43 1.14 3.43
CA GLY A 125 -10.90 1.07 3.40
C GLY A 125 -11.56 0.98 4.78
N LYS A 126 -10.88 0.42 5.81
CA LYS A 126 -11.39 0.41 7.18
C LYS A 126 -11.33 1.81 7.79
N VAL A 127 -10.26 2.55 7.52
CA VAL A 127 -10.13 3.96 7.94
C VAL A 127 -11.20 4.80 7.27
N VAL A 128 -11.38 4.69 5.95
CA VAL A 128 -12.44 5.40 5.22
C VAL A 128 -13.82 5.05 5.76
N LYS A 129 -14.08 3.77 6.05
CA LYS A 129 -15.35 3.32 6.65
C LYS A 129 -15.59 4.01 8.00
N LYS A 130 -14.60 3.99 8.90
CA LYS A 130 -14.69 4.63 10.22
C LYS A 130 -14.93 6.14 10.09
N ILE A 131 -14.28 6.79 9.12
CA ILE A 131 -14.49 8.20 8.82
C ILE A 131 -15.94 8.43 8.38
N LEU A 132 -16.46 7.66 7.42
CA LEU A 132 -17.84 7.77 6.92
C LEU A 132 -18.90 7.58 8.02
N GLU A 133 -18.66 6.66 8.97
CA GLU A 133 -19.53 6.45 10.13
C GLU A 133 -19.57 7.65 11.08
N SER A 134 -18.54 8.51 11.04
CA SER A 134 -18.46 9.74 11.87
C SER A 134 -19.02 11.00 11.20
N PHE A 135 -19.36 10.95 9.90
CA PHE A 135 -20.01 12.08 9.23
C PHE A 135 -21.49 12.14 9.63
N ALA A 136 -21.88 13.26 10.24
CA ALA A 136 -23.26 13.56 10.68
C ALA A 136 -24.15 14.07 9.56
#